data_AF-A0A961BJH0-F1
#
_entry.id   AF-A0A961BJH0-F1
#
_cell.length_a   1.000
_cell.length_b   1.000
_cell.length_c   1.000
_cell.angle_alpha   90.00
_cell.angle_beta   90.00
_cell.angle_gamma   90.00
#
_symmetry.space_group_name_H-M   'P 1'
#
loop_
_entity.id
_entity.type
_entity.pdbx_description
1 polymer ?
#
loop_
_entity_poly.entity_id
_entity_poly.type
_entity_poly.pdbx_seq_one_letter_code
_entity_poly.pdbx_strand_id
1 'polypeptide(L)'
;MIRIHFSTRRDNLMLMGGLLAGLLLLPSVDAAESATWDIPLAGNAFITKPEVGSKDGVPREGAMRLQSPKSVVSVYVHLNKPGRLEMALRLTVPEGTSSLRVQAAGQSFTVEAPAGASRVAPAG
;
A
#
# COMPACT_ATOMS: atom_id res chain seq x y z
N MET A 1 -1.64 4.90 -9.55
CA MET A 1 -2.62 3.96 -8.97
C MET A 1 -1.89 3.18 -7.89
N ILE A 2 -2.51 2.96 -6.73
CA ILE A 2 -1.88 2.22 -5.63
C ILE A 2 -2.51 0.84 -5.55
N ARG A 3 -1.69 -0.19 -5.44
CA ARG A 3 -2.15 -1.55 -5.19
C ARG A 3 -1.91 -1.87 -3.73
N ILE A 4 -2.92 -2.41 -3.05
CA ILE A 4 -2.84 -2.83 -1.66
C ILE A 4 -3.23 -4.30 -1.60
N HIS A 5 -2.42 -5.10 -0.91
CA HIS A 5 -2.63 -6.50 -0.63
C HIS A 5 -2.77 -6.65 0.88
N PHE A 6 -3.84 -7.28 1.34
CA PHE A 6 -4.09 -7.50 2.77
C PHE A 6 -3.94 -8.96 3.13
N SER A 7 -3.32 -9.20 4.28
CA SER A 7 -3.25 -10.52 4.89
C SER A 7 -3.60 -10.40 6.38
N THR A 8 -4.53 -11.25 6.83
CA THR A 8 -4.89 -11.38 8.24
C THR A 8 -4.14 -12.58 8.82
N ARG A 9 -3.23 -12.34 9.77
CA ARG A 9 -2.60 -13.40 10.56
C ARG A 9 -3.23 -13.40 11.95
N ARG A 10 -3.91 -14.48 12.34
CA ARG A 10 -4.30 -14.71 13.74
C ARG A 10 -3.10 -15.34 14.44
N ASP A 11 -2.43 -14.57 15.29
CA ASP A 11 -1.34 -15.07 16.13
C ASP A 11 -1.96 -15.94 17.23
N ASN A 12 -1.98 -17.27 17.01
CA ASN A 12 -2.38 -18.23 18.02
C ASN A 12 -1.31 -18.27 19.12
N LEU A 13 -1.61 -17.66 20.28
CA LEU A 13 -0.84 -17.87 21.50
C LEU A 13 -1.01 -19.34 21.92
N MET A 14 -0.05 -20.19 21.57
CA MET A 14 -0.03 -21.60 21.99
C MET A 14 0.18 -21.69 23.50
N LEU A 15 -0.90 -21.90 24.25
CA LEU A 15 -0.85 -22.41 25.62
C LEU A 15 -0.43 -23.89 25.57
N MET A 16 0.79 -24.16 26.02
CA MET A 16 1.28 -25.49 26.37
C MET A 16 0.43 -26.06 27.52
N GLY A 17 -0.39 -27.08 27.23
CA GLY A 17 -1.11 -27.80 28.27
C GLY A 17 -1.91 -29.00 27.76
N GLY A 18 -1.35 -30.20 27.92
CA GLY A 18 -2.11 -31.40 28.29
C GLY A 18 -2.85 -32.18 27.19
N LEU A 19 -2.35 -33.38 26.91
CA LEU A 19 -3.00 -34.48 26.21
C LEU A 19 -4.36 -34.85 26.86
N LEU A 20 -5.47 -34.96 26.10
CA LEU A 20 -6.48 -36.03 26.28
C LEU A 20 -7.50 -36.05 25.11
N ALA A 21 -7.88 -37.26 24.71
CA ALA A 21 -8.72 -37.60 23.56
C ALA A 21 -10.16 -37.05 23.62
N GLY A 22 -10.64 -36.50 22.51
CA GLY A 22 -12.05 -36.14 22.30
C GLY A 22 -12.30 -35.72 20.86
N LEU A 23 -13.19 -36.45 20.17
CA LEU A 23 -13.86 -36.18 18.90
C LEU A 23 -13.34 -34.97 18.07
N LEU A 24 -12.67 -35.26 16.94
CA LEU A 24 -12.11 -34.31 15.97
C LEU A 24 -13.16 -33.32 15.39
N LEU A 25 -13.50 -32.29 16.17
CA LEU A 25 -13.84 -30.98 15.64
C LEU A 25 -12.53 -30.35 15.16
N LEU A 26 -12.14 -30.67 13.91
CA LEU A 26 -11.10 -29.91 13.24
C LEU A 26 -11.55 -28.44 13.25
N PRO A 27 -10.85 -27.51 13.91
CA PRO A 27 -11.13 -26.10 13.70
C PRO A 27 -10.90 -25.87 12.22
N SER A 28 -11.94 -25.41 11.51
CA SER A 28 -11.80 -24.93 10.14
C SER A 28 -10.66 -23.91 10.16
N VAL A 29 -9.53 -24.29 9.57
CA VAL A 29 -8.47 -23.33 9.26
C VAL A 29 -9.08 -22.46 8.18
N ASP A 30 -9.68 -21.34 8.59
CA ASP A 30 -10.03 -20.27 7.67
C ASP A 30 -8.73 -19.92 6.94
N ALA A 31 -8.65 -20.30 5.67
CA ALA A 31 -7.58 -19.87 4.80
C ALA A 31 -7.60 -18.35 4.83
N ALA A 32 -6.46 -17.73 5.17
CA ALA A 32 -6.34 -16.28 5.14
C ALA A 32 -6.72 -15.81 3.74
N GLU A 33 -7.90 -15.20 3.59
CA GLU A 33 -8.34 -14.66 2.32
C GLU A 33 -7.47 -13.43 2.02
N SER A 34 -6.58 -13.62 1.07
CA SER A 34 -5.68 -12.59 0.58
C SER A 34 -6.44 -11.75 -0.45
N ALA A 35 -6.93 -10.59 -0.03
CA ALA A 35 -7.61 -9.67 -0.92
C ALA A 35 -6.63 -8.61 -1.48
N THR A 36 -6.78 -8.29 -2.76
CA THR A 36 -6.02 -7.26 -3.46
C THR A 36 -6.97 -6.17 -3.93
N TRP A 37 -6.64 -4.91 -3.64
CA TRP A 37 -7.38 -3.75 -4.12
C TRP A 37 -6.48 -2.82 -4.89
N ASP A 38 -7.12 -2.15 -5.83
CA ASP A 38 -6.50 -1.32 -6.83
C ASP A 38 -7.13 0.07 -6.62
N ILE A 39 -6.45 0.93 -5.84
CA ILE A 39 -6.96 2.21 -5.34
C ILE A 39 -6.75 3.30 -6.41
N PRO A 40 -7.84 3.89 -6.94
CA PRO A 40 -7.72 5.00 -7.87
C PRO A 40 -7.21 6.24 -7.13
N LEU A 41 -6.23 6.93 -7.72
CA LEU A 41 -5.71 8.16 -7.12
C LEU A 41 -6.72 9.31 -7.24
N ALA A 42 -7.45 9.38 -8.36
CA ALA A 42 -8.56 10.31 -8.49
C ALA A 42 -9.60 10.03 -7.39
N GLY A 43 -9.91 11.04 -6.59
CA GLY A 43 -10.85 10.95 -5.48
C GLY A 43 -10.28 10.44 -4.14
N ASN A 44 -9.11 9.79 -4.13
CA ASN A 44 -8.47 9.32 -2.89
C ASN A 44 -7.13 9.99 -2.57
N ALA A 45 -6.51 10.67 -3.54
CA ALA A 45 -5.23 11.35 -3.39
C ALA A 45 -5.37 12.87 -3.44
N PHE A 46 -4.64 13.55 -2.56
CA PHE A 46 -4.66 15.00 -2.43
C PHE A 46 -3.25 15.54 -2.23
N ILE A 47 -2.93 16.69 -2.85
CA ILE A 47 -1.70 17.41 -2.54
C ILE A 47 -1.90 18.09 -1.18
N THR A 48 -1.25 17.57 -0.15
CA THR A 48 -1.37 18.05 1.24
C THR A 48 -0.27 19.04 1.61
N LYS A 49 0.83 19.06 0.83
CA LYS A 49 1.83 20.12 0.87
C LYS A 49 2.22 20.47 -0.57
N PRO A 50 1.71 21.55 -1.16
CA PRO A 50 2.12 21.97 -2.50
C PRO A 50 3.45 22.72 -2.46
N GLU A 51 4.28 22.54 -3.49
CA GLU A 51 5.37 23.47 -3.79
C GLU A 51 4.86 24.55 -4.76
N VAL A 52 5.15 25.82 -4.45
CA VAL A 52 4.77 26.96 -5.27
C VAL A 52 5.39 26.85 -6.67
N GLY A 53 4.57 27.02 -7.70
CA GLY A 53 5.01 26.95 -9.10
C GLY A 53 5.20 25.52 -9.64
N SER A 54 4.94 24.49 -8.83
CA SER A 54 4.98 23.11 -9.31
C SER A 54 3.80 22.78 -10.23
N LYS A 55 4.03 21.84 -11.16
CA LYS A 55 3.00 21.24 -12.02
C LYS A 55 2.42 19.94 -11.45
N ASP A 56 2.67 19.68 -10.16
CA ASP A 56 2.10 18.54 -9.46
C ASP A 56 0.58 18.62 -9.46
N GLY A 57 -0.07 17.47 -9.60
CA GLY A 57 -1.52 17.45 -9.73
C GLY A 57 -2.09 16.04 -9.69
N VAL A 58 -3.27 15.93 -9.10
CA VAL A 58 -4.13 14.74 -9.15
C VAL A 58 -5.30 15.08 -10.09
N PRO A 59 -5.17 14.83 -11.40
CA PRO A 59 -6.25 15.14 -12.34
C PRO A 59 -7.44 14.20 -12.11
N ARG A 60 -8.63 14.61 -12.57
CA ARG A 60 -9.83 13.74 -12.58
C ARG A 60 -9.64 12.53 -13.48
N GLU A 61 -8.90 12.71 -14.58
CA GLU A 61 -8.60 11.67 -15.56
C GLU A 61 -7.10 11.62 -15.83
N GLY A 62 -6.58 10.42 -16.09
CA GLY A 62 -5.17 10.19 -16.35
C GLY A 62 -4.30 10.03 -15.10
N ALA A 63 -2.98 10.05 -15.31
CA ALA A 63 -2.02 9.81 -14.24
C ALA A 63 -1.76 11.08 -13.42
N MET A 64 -1.67 10.91 -12.09
CA MET A 64 -1.13 11.92 -11.19
C MET A 64 0.30 12.29 -11.61
N ARG A 65 0.63 13.58 -11.48
CA ARG A 65 1.99 14.10 -11.69
C ARG A 65 2.57 14.52 -10.35
N LEU A 66 3.78 14.03 -10.07
CA LEU A 66 4.59 14.43 -8.94
C LEU A 66 6.04 14.58 -9.42
N GLN A 67 6.54 15.81 -9.39
CA GLN A 67 7.81 16.24 -9.92
C GLN A 67 8.61 17.00 -8.85
N SER A 68 7.93 17.81 -8.03
CA SER A 68 8.62 18.54 -6.97
C SER A 68 9.05 17.61 -5.83
N PRO A 69 10.32 17.67 -5.37
CA PRO A 69 10.77 16.91 -4.21
C PRO A 69 10.22 17.44 -2.88
N LYS A 70 9.61 18.64 -2.88
CA LYS A 70 9.03 19.27 -1.68
C LYS A 70 7.52 19.07 -1.56
N SER A 71 6.87 18.64 -2.64
CA SER A 71 5.44 18.37 -2.63
C SER A 71 5.15 17.07 -1.90
N VAL A 72 4.05 17.05 -1.14
CA VAL A 72 3.54 15.85 -0.47
C VAL A 72 2.15 15.56 -1.01
N VAL A 73 1.97 14.31 -1.44
CA VAL A 73 0.66 13.74 -1.77
C VAL A 73 0.28 12.75 -0.70
N SER A 74 -0.92 12.92 -0.13
CA SER A 74 -1.49 11.95 0.80
C SER A 74 -2.62 11.19 0.12
N VAL A 75 -2.64 9.87 0.31
CA VAL A 75 -3.72 9.01 -0.17
C VAL A 75 -4.44 8.44 1.03
N TYR A 76 -5.77 8.55 1.02
CA TYR A 76 -6.62 8.10 2.12
C TYR A 76 -7.36 6.83 1.71
N VAL A 77 -7.28 5.81 2.56
CA VAL A 77 -8.00 4.55 2.43
C VAL A 77 -8.62 4.21 3.77
N HIS A 78 -9.83 3.65 3.75
CA HIS A 78 -10.50 3.16 4.95
C HIS A 78 -10.46 1.63 4.98
N LEU A 79 -10.11 1.06 6.13
CA LEU A 79 -10.05 -0.38 6.35
C LEU A 79 -11.04 -0.74 7.44
N ASN A 80 -11.93 -1.68 7.12
CA ASN A 80 -13.00 -2.10 8.05
C ASN A 80 -12.49 -3.05 9.14
N LYS A 81 -11.28 -3.60 8.99
CA LYS A 81 -10.67 -4.56 9.93
C LYS A 81 -9.17 -4.25 10.07
N PRO A 82 -8.59 -4.44 11.27
CA PRO A 82 -7.15 -4.39 11.44
C PRO A 82 -6.49 -5.58 10.74
N GLY A 83 -5.26 -5.40 10.26
CA GLY A 83 -4.44 -6.46 9.68
C GLY A 83 -3.19 -5.92 9.00
N ARG A 84 -2.45 -6.81 8.32
CA ARG A 84 -1.21 -6.44 7.63
C ARG A 84 -1.53 -5.96 6.21
N LEU A 85 -0.94 -4.82 5.84
CA LEU A 85 -1.02 -4.25 4.50
C LEU A 85 0.35 -4.40 3.85
N GLU A 86 0.35 -4.93 2.65
CA GLU A 86 1.46 -4.85 1.70
C GLU A 86 1.00 -3.90 0.59
N MET A 87 1.80 -2.90 0.27
CA MET A 87 1.46 -1.85 -0.67
C MET A 87 2.44 -1.85 -1.84
N ALA A 88 1.95 -1.42 -2.99
CA ALA A 88 2.78 -1.16 -4.14
C ALA A 88 2.27 0.06 -4.92
N LEU A 89 3.20 0.80 -5.52
CA LEU A 89 2.91 1.94 -6.35
C LEU A 89 2.99 1.54 -7.82
N ARG A 90 1.95 1.83 -8.59
CA ARG A 90 2.04 1.84 -10.06
C ARG A 90 2.47 3.23 -10.53
N LEU A 91 3.68 3.32 -11.08
CA LEU A 91 4.31 4.58 -11.50
C LEU A 91 5.09 4.45 -12.81
N THR A 92 5.35 5.58 -13.43
CA THR A 92 6.18 5.75 -14.62
C THR A 92 7.18 6.86 -14.34
N VAL A 93 8.46 6.64 -14.66
CA VAL A 93 9.50 7.66 -14.60
C VAL A 93 9.87 8.01 -16.04
N PRO A 94 9.60 9.24 -16.51
CA PRO A 94 9.88 9.60 -17.90
C PRO A 94 11.36 9.51 -18.25
N GLU A 95 12.23 10.01 -17.37
CA GLU A 95 13.66 10.15 -17.61
C GLU A 95 14.45 9.97 -16.29
N GLY A 96 15.71 9.54 -16.40
CA GLY A 96 16.62 9.38 -15.27
C GLY A 96 16.18 8.30 -14.26
N THR A 97 16.33 8.59 -12.98
CA THR A 97 15.88 7.74 -11.87
C THR A 97 15.16 8.61 -10.86
N SER A 98 14.05 8.11 -10.32
CA SER A 98 13.29 8.77 -9.26
C SER A 98 13.40 7.97 -7.96
N SER A 99 13.49 8.69 -6.84
CA SER A 99 13.37 8.13 -5.50
C SER A 99 12.16 8.77 -4.80
N LEU A 100 11.23 7.93 -4.36
CA LEU A 100 10.03 8.37 -3.64
C LEU A 100 10.06 7.85 -2.22
N ARG A 101 9.86 8.76 -1.26
CA ARG A 101 9.61 8.40 0.14
C ARG A 101 8.11 8.17 0.33
N VAL A 102 7.74 6.96 0.71
CA VAL A 102 6.38 6.57 1.08
C VAL A 102 6.31 6.45 2.60
N GLN A 103 5.27 7.01 3.19
CA GLN A 103 5.02 6.90 4.64
C GLN A 103 3.61 6.35 4.87
N ALA A 104 3.52 5.27 5.64
CA ALA A 104 2.26 4.62 5.98
C ALA A 104 2.36 3.97 7.36
N ALA A 105 1.30 4.09 8.17
CA ALA A 105 1.23 3.50 9.52
C ALA A 105 2.47 3.80 10.40
N GLY A 106 3.06 4.99 10.27
CA GLY A 106 4.27 5.39 11.02
C GLY A 106 5.59 4.81 10.48
N GLN A 107 5.55 3.99 9.42
CA GLN A 107 6.72 3.43 8.75
C GLN A 107 7.06 4.22 7.49
N SER A 108 8.34 4.26 7.15
CA SER A 108 8.86 4.92 5.94
C SER A 108 9.53 3.91 5.02
N PHE A 109 9.22 3.98 3.73
CA PHE A 109 9.78 3.15 2.67
C PHE A 109 10.34 4.04 1.56
N THR A 110 11.45 3.64 0.96
CA THR A 110 12.01 4.31 -0.21
C THR A 110 11.75 3.45 -1.44
N VAL A 111 11.09 4.02 -2.43
CA VAL A 111 10.82 3.38 -3.72
C VAL A 111 11.74 4.01 -4.75
N GLU A 112 12.68 3.22 -5.27
CA GLU A 112 13.53 3.63 -6.38
C GLU A 112 12.98 3.09 -7.69
N ALA A 113 12.94 3.95 -8.72
CA ALA A 113 12.46 3.56 -10.03
C ALA A 113 13.29 4.24 -11.13
N PRO A 114 13.94 3.46 -12.02
CA PRO A 114 14.58 4.01 -13.19
C PRO A 114 13.55 4.38 -14.25
N ALA A 115 13.98 5.16 -15.24
CA ALA A 115 13.17 5.52 -16.39
C ALA A 115 12.55 4.31 -17.10
N GLY A 116 11.42 4.52 -17.77
CA GLY A 116 10.79 3.55 -18.66
C GLY A 116 9.30 3.37 -18.39
N ALA A 117 8.75 2.27 -18.92
CA ALA A 117 7.33 1.98 -18.87
C ALA A 117 6.76 1.89 -17.45
N SER A 118 5.44 2.08 -17.36
CA SER A 118 4.69 1.94 -16.10
C SER A 118 4.96 0.59 -15.45
N ARG A 119 5.34 0.61 -14.17
CA ARG A 119 5.64 -0.61 -13.39
C ARG A 119 5.01 -0.55 -12.00
N VAL A 120 4.85 -1.70 -11.38
CA VAL A 120 4.43 -1.82 -9.97
C VAL A 120 5.69 -1.99 -9.12
N ALA A 121 5.90 -1.09 -8.18
CA ALA A 121 7.04 -1.09 -7.26
C ALA A 121 6.55 -1.28 -5.81
N PRO A 122 7.06 -2.28 -5.06
CA PRO A 122 6.69 -2.50 -3.66
C PRO A 122 6.97 -1.26 -2.80
N ALA A 123 6.09 -0.99 -1.83
CA ALA A 123 6.11 0.20 -1.00
C ALA A 123 5.73 -0.10 0.46
N GLY A 124 6.28 -1.20 0.99
CA GLY A 124 6.04 -1.70 2.35
C GLY A 124 5.06 -2.85 2.41
#